data_AF-A0A8H5MHS4-F1
#
_entry.id   AF-A0A8H5MHS4-F1
#
_cell.length_a   1.000
_cell.length_b   1.000
_cell.length_c   1.000
_cell.angle_alpha   90.00
_cell.angle_beta   90.00
_cell.angle_gamma   90.00
#
_symmetry.space_group_name_H-M   'P 1'
#
loop_
_entity.id
_entity.type
_entity.pdbx_description
1 polymer ?
#
loop_
_entity_poly.entity_id
_entity_poly.type
_entity_poly.pdbx_seq_one_letter_code
_entity_poly.pdbx_strand_id
1 'polypeptide(L)'
;MNASRSSRSGRTKSTNPISTLPTTATAKTKKSSPYDRDFELHLTEHAIHSTWKSQKPDLEETRAAFVVPRPSLSPSRFSDGAFEAFQERNDQAKDENDVLANVIPTILGPSQANRFCARNTMFSNLDPLTDGTITAAQPDMYWGAYPDQLVPSARNELAGHIVPSTTLDKPMAPNVFLEVKGPEGNAAVATRQVRYNGAVGARGMHSLQNYRVDEPQYDNK
;
A
#
# COMPACT_ATOMS: atom_id res chain seq x y z
N MET A 1 -22.57 34.68 -63.29
CA MET A 1 -22.70 36.15 -63.35
C MET A 1 -22.67 36.68 -61.93
N ASN A 2 -21.75 37.61 -61.69
CA ASN A 2 -21.36 38.14 -60.37
C ASN A 2 -22.46 38.93 -59.68
N ALA A 3 -22.54 38.79 -58.36
CA ALA A 3 -23.05 39.82 -57.47
C ALA A 3 -21.95 40.19 -56.47
N SER A 4 -21.39 41.38 -56.64
CA SER A 4 -20.53 42.06 -55.66
C SER A 4 -21.40 42.87 -54.70
N ARG A 5 -21.05 42.92 -53.41
CA ARG A 5 -20.87 44.17 -52.61
C ARG A 5 -20.64 43.91 -51.11
N SER A 6 -19.45 44.32 -50.65
CA SER A 6 -19.14 45.24 -49.54
C SER A 6 -19.91 45.18 -48.19
N SER A 7 -19.16 45.01 -47.10
CA SER A 7 -19.31 45.75 -45.82
C SER A 7 -17.96 45.65 -45.08
N ARG A 8 -17.16 46.71 -44.86
CA ARG A 8 -17.27 47.96 -44.06
C ARG A 8 -17.26 47.74 -42.53
N SER A 9 -16.04 47.76 -41.98
CA SER A 9 -15.59 48.43 -40.75
C SER A 9 -16.58 48.57 -39.58
N GLY A 10 -16.34 47.80 -38.52
CA GLY A 10 -16.79 48.09 -37.14
C GLY A 10 -15.58 48.26 -36.22
N ARG A 11 -15.30 49.50 -35.81
CA ARG A 11 -14.30 49.86 -34.80
C ARG A 11 -14.94 49.70 -33.42
N THR A 12 -14.37 48.86 -32.55
CA THR A 12 -14.70 48.87 -31.11
C THR A 12 -13.44 48.89 -30.23
N LYS A 13 -13.24 50.08 -29.68
CA LYS A 13 -12.64 50.46 -28.38
C LYS A 13 -11.69 49.46 -27.71
N SER A 14 -10.41 49.84 -27.71
CA SER A 14 -9.45 49.53 -26.66
C SER A 14 -10.04 49.86 -25.28
N THR A 15 -10.02 48.87 -24.40
CA THR A 15 -10.08 49.05 -22.96
C THR A 15 -8.99 48.16 -22.37
N ASN A 16 -7.96 48.78 -21.80
CA ASN A 16 -7.05 48.13 -20.87
C ASN A 16 -7.71 48.13 -19.49
N PRO A 17 -7.85 46.98 -18.84
CA PRO A 17 -7.85 46.93 -17.38
C PRO A 17 -6.65 46.11 -16.91
N ILE A 18 -5.70 46.83 -16.32
CA ILE A 18 -5.03 46.51 -15.05
C ILE A 18 -4.53 45.07 -14.91
N SER A 19 -3.20 44.95 -14.94
CA SER A 19 -2.40 43.84 -14.43
C SER A 19 -2.94 43.31 -13.10
N THR A 20 -3.57 42.15 -13.13
CA THR A 20 -3.64 41.24 -11.99
C THR A 20 -2.63 40.13 -12.26
N LEU A 21 -1.59 40.08 -11.42
CA LEU A 21 -0.69 38.93 -11.35
C LEU A 21 -1.55 37.65 -11.26
N PRO A 22 -1.26 36.61 -12.06
CA PRO A 22 -1.90 35.33 -11.85
C PRO A 22 -1.42 34.83 -10.50
N THR A 23 -2.32 34.83 -9.51
CA THR A 23 -2.17 33.99 -8.31
C THR A 23 -1.86 32.59 -8.82
N THR A 24 -0.65 32.13 -8.57
CA THR A 24 -0.20 30.79 -8.94
C THR A 24 -1.04 29.83 -8.10
N ALA A 25 -2.21 29.48 -8.58
CA ALA A 25 -2.91 28.29 -8.12
C ALA A 25 -1.97 27.15 -8.48
N THR A 26 -1.16 26.70 -7.52
CA THR A 26 -0.46 25.43 -7.61
C THR A 26 -1.50 24.39 -7.94
N ALA A 27 -1.57 24.01 -9.22
CA ALA A 27 -2.33 22.85 -9.64
C ALA A 27 -1.79 21.71 -8.78
N LYS A 28 -2.62 21.18 -7.86
CA LYS A 28 -2.25 19.99 -7.11
C LYS A 28 -2.03 18.91 -8.16
N THR A 29 -0.78 18.57 -8.43
CA THR A 29 -0.43 17.47 -9.31
C THR A 29 -1.12 16.24 -8.75
N LYS A 30 -1.95 15.58 -9.57
CA LYS A 30 -2.64 14.35 -9.18
C LYS A 30 -1.55 13.34 -8.79
N LYS A 31 -1.64 12.78 -7.59
CA LYS A 31 -0.69 11.75 -7.16
C LYS A 31 -0.91 10.48 -7.97
N SER A 32 0.19 9.83 -8.39
CA SER A 32 0.14 8.52 -9.05
C SER A 32 -0.23 7.44 -8.03
N SER A 33 -0.99 6.45 -8.48
CA SER A 33 -1.53 5.35 -7.69
C SER A 33 -1.29 4.01 -8.38
N PRO A 34 -1.46 2.86 -7.69
CA PRO A 34 -1.28 1.53 -8.28
C PRO A 34 -2.12 1.22 -9.54
N TYR A 35 -3.13 2.05 -9.82
CA TYR A 35 -4.00 1.97 -10.99
C TYR A 35 -3.49 2.77 -12.20
N ASP A 36 -2.55 3.69 -11.99
CA ASP A 36 -2.00 4.54 -13.05
C ASP A 36 -0.86 3.84 -13.80
N ARG A 37 -0.69 4.17 -15.08
CA ARG A 37 0.29 3.50 -15.97
C ARG A 37 1.75 3.84 -15.65
N ASP A 38 1.97 5.01 -15.05
CA ASP A 38 3.29 5.53 -14.68
C ASP A 38 3.81 4.98 -13.35
N PHE A 39 2.94 4.41 -12.52
CA PHE A 39 3.29 3.90 -11.19
C PHE A 39 4.45 2.91 -11.19
N GLU A 40 4.50 1.99 -12.15
CA GLU A 40 5.57 1.00 -12.28
C GLU A 40 6.93 1.62 -12.60
N LEU A 41 6.94 2.60 -13.50
CA LEU A 41 8.15 3.33 -13.86
C LEU A 41 8.63 4.14 -12.66
N HIS A 42 7.70 4.83 -11.99
CA HIS A 42 7.98 5.61 -10.78
C HIS A 42 8.63 4.76 -9.68
N LEU A 43 8.06 3.60 -9.37
CA LEU A 43 8.66 2.68 -8.40
C LEU A 43 10.08 2.25 -8.82
N THR A 44 10.30 2.00 -10.11
CA THR A 44 11.61 1.62 -10.64
C THR A 44 12.64 2.75 -10.52
N GLU A 45 12.27 3.99 -10.85
CA GLU A 45 13.13 5.18 -10.76
C GLU A 45 13.52 5.49 -9.30
N HIS A 46 12.70 5.06 -8.34
CA HIS A 46 12.95 5.16 -6.91
C HIS A 46 13.48 3.87 -6.27
N ALA A 47 14.13 3.00 -7.05
CA ALA A 47 14.78 1.76 -6.59
C ALA A 47 13.87 0.73 -5.88
N ILE A 48 12.56 0.79 -6.12
CA ILE A 48 11.59 -0.21 -5.69
C ILE A 48 11.39 -1.21 -6.83
N HIS A 49 12.27 -2.21 -6.85
CA HIS A 49 12.40 -3.14 -7.97
C HIS A 49 11.26 -4.16 -8.07
N SER A 50 10.87 -4.47 -9.30
CA SER A 50 9.98 -5.58 -9.61
C SER A 50 10.60 -6.93 -9.23
N THR A 51 9.76 -7.92 -8.93
CA THR A 51 10.18 -9.26 -8.47
C THR A 51 11.21 -9.92 -9.38
N TRP A 52 11.14 -9.74 -10.70
CA TRP A 52 12.08 -10.33 -11.66
C TRP A 52 13.46 -9.65 -11.69
N LYS A 53 13.58 -8.43 -11.16
CA LYS A 53 14.85 -7.70 -10.97
C LYS A 53 15.38 -7.80 -9.54
N SER A 54 14.58 -8.30 -8.60
CA SER A 54 14.95 -8.42 -7.19
C SER A 54 15.77 -9.68 -6.93
N GLN A 55 16.58 -9.65 -5.87
CA GLN A 55 17.23 -10.83 -5.33
C GLN A 55 16.16 -11.84 -4.88
N LYS A 56 16.34 -13.12 -5.22
CA LYS A 56 15.45 -14.18 -4.75
C LYS A 56 15.63 -14.34 -3.23
N PRO A 57 14.54 -14.33 -2.44
CA PRO A 57 14.64 -14.63 -1.03
C PRO A 57 15.05 -16.09 -0.81
N ASP A 58 15.81 -16.35 0.25
CA ASP A 58 15.95 -17.71 0.77
C ASP A 58 14.61 -18.12 1.42
N LEU A 59 14.02 -19.19 0.90
CA LEU A 59 12.72 -19.69 1.35
C LEU A 59 12.80 -21.13 1.82
N GLU A 60 14.00 -21.70 2.00
CA GLU A 60 14.14 -23.12 2.33
C GLU A 60 13.50 -23.47 3.67
N GLU A 61 13.77 -22.70 4.72
CA GLU A 61 13.13 -22.89 6.03
C GLU A 61 11.60 -22.69 5.95
N THR A 62 11.15 -21.65 5.24
CA THR A 62 9.72 -21.37 5.05
C THR A 62 9.01 -22.52 4.34
N ARG A 63 9.61 -23.07 3.27
CA ARG A 63 9.08 -24.22 2.54
C ARG A 63 9.06 -25.47 3.41
N ALA A 64 10.14 -25.74 4.15
CA ALA A 64 10.18 -26.85 5.09
C ALA A 64 9.05 -26.76 6.14
N ALA A 65 8.81 -25.55 6.66
CA ALA A 65 7.72 -25.31 7.61
C ALA A 65 6.32 -25.51 6.99
N PHE A 66 6.13 -25.26 5.69
CA PHE A 66 4.85 -25.50 5.00
C PHE A 66 4.54 -26.97 4.75
N VAL A 67 5.56 -27.83 4.66
CA VAL A 67 5.37 -29.28 4.46
C VAL A 67 4.88 -29.99 5.73
N VAL A 68 5.16 -29.41 6.91
CA VAL A 68 4.73 -29.99 8.19
C VAL A 68 3.21 -29.91 8.32
N PRO A 69 2.51 -31.04 8.54
CA PRO A 69 1.06 -31.05 8.76
C PRO A 69 0.67 -30.12 9.91
N ARG A 70 -0.28 -29.22 9.63
CA ARG A 70 -0.73 -28.23 10.62
C ARG A 70 -1.86 -28.81 11.47
N PRO A 71 -1.72 -28.89 12.81
CA PRO A 71 -2.81 -29.37 13.67
C PRO A 71 -4.12 -28.60 13.47
N SER A 72 -4.04 -27.31 13.13
CA SER A 72 -5.19 -26.45 12.84
C SER A 72 -6.02 -26.90 11.63
N LEU A 73 -5.44 -27.65 10.70
CA LEU A 73 -6.11 -28.19 9.52
C LEU A 73 -6.43 -29.69 9.65
N SER A 74 -6.27 -30.27 10.84
CA SER A 74 -6.71 -31.65 11.07
C SER A 74 -8.24 -31.75 10.94
N PRO A 75 -8.80 -32.89 10.48
CA PRO A 75 -10.25 -33.06 10.35
C PRO A 75 -11.04 -32.80 11.64
N SER A 76 -10.39 -32.99 12.81
CA SER A 76 -10.96 -32.69 14.12
C SER A 76 -11.12 -31.20 14.43
N ARG A 77 -10.36 -30.33 13.75
CA ARG A 77 -10.34 -28.87 13.96
C ARG A 77 -10.86 -28.07 12.77
N PHE A 78 -10.70 -28.60 11.57
CA PHE A 78 -11.21 -28.05 10.33
C PHE A 78 -11.79 -29.20 9.52
N SER A 79 -13.11 -29.36 9.59
CA SER A 79 -13.82 -30.46 8.94
C SER A 79 -13.94 -30.22 7.44
N ASP A 80 -14.24 -31.29 6.69
CA ASP A 80 -14.53 -31.19 5.25
C ASP A 80 -15.68 -30.22 4.97
N GLY A 81 -16.74 -30.24 5.79
CA GLY A 81 -17.83 -29.27 5.67
C GLY A 81 -17.40 -27.81 5.95
N ALA A 82 -16.38 -27.58 6.79
CA ALA A 82 -15.82 -26.24 6.97
C ALA A 82 -15.03 -25.79 5.73
N PHE A 83 -14.37 -26.73 5.04
CA PHE A 83 -13.70 -26.48 3.77
C PHE A 83 -14.70 -26.19 2.64
N GLU A 84 -15.78 -26.98 2.54
CA GLU A 84 -16.86 -26.74 1.57
C GLU A 84 -17.49 -25.36 1.79
N ALA A 85 -17.78 -24.98 3.03
CA ALA A 85 -18.30 -23.66 3.35
C ALA A 85 -17.31 -22.52 3.05
N PHE A 86 -15.99 -22.79 3.10
CA PHE A 86 -14.98 -21.84 2.66
C PHE A 86 -15.01 -21.66 1.14
N GLN A 87 -15.09 -22.76 0.39
CA GLN A 87 -15.21 -22.73 -1.08
C GLN A 87 -16.48 -21.99 -1.51
N GLU A 88 -17.63 -22.29 -0.89
CA GLU A 88 -18.89 -21.62 -1.17
C GLU A 88 -18.81 -20.11 -0.93
N ARG A 89 -18.25 -19.67 0.22
CA ARG A 89 -18.07 -18.24 0.51
C ARG A 89 -17.14 -17.55 -0.48
N ASN A 90 -16.09 -18.25 -0.92
CA ASN A 90 -15.17 -17.74 -1.93
C ASN A 90 -15.88 -17.56 -3.28
N ASP A 91 -16.68 -18.54 -3.71
CA ASP A 91 -17.40 -18.51 -4.98
C ASP A 91 -18.56 -17.50 -4.98
N GLN A 92 -19.14 -17.22 -3.81
CA GLN A 92 -20.22 -16.23 -3.65
C GLN A 92 -19.74 -14.79 -3.51
N ALA A 93 -18.45 -14.55 -3.25
CA ALA A 93 -17.92 -13.21 -3.05
C ALA A 93 -18.09 -12.36 -4.32
N LYS A 94 -18.59 -11.13 -4.19
CA LYS A 94 -18.86 -10.24 -5.33
C LYS A 94 -17.81 -9.15 -5.51
N ASP A 95 -17.12 -8.81 -4.43
CA ASP A 95 -16.12 -7.75 -4.41
C ASP A 95 -15.03 -8.01 -3.36
N GLU A 96 -14.08 -7.08 -3.23
CA GLU A 96 -12.98 -7.14 -2.28
C GLU A 96 -13.46 -7.15 -0.81
N ASN A 97 -14.57 -6.47 -0.50
CA ASN A 97 -15.11 -6.43 0.85
C ASN A 97 -15.70 -7.78 1.25
N ASP A 98 -16.41 -8.45 0.35
CA ASP A 98 -16.90 -9.82 0.58
C ASP A 98 -15.75 -10.80 0.84
N VAL A 99 -14.65 -10.68 0.08
CA VAL A 99 -13.45 -11.51 0.31
C VAL A 99 -12.86 -11.24 1.69
N LEU A 100 -12.67 -9.96 2.07
CA LEU A 100 -12.14 -9.58 3.39
C LEU A 100 -13.04 -10.01 4.55
N ALA A 101 -14.36 -9.99 4.35
CA ALA A 101 -15.34 -10.29 5.39
C ALA A 101 -15.60 -11.80 5.55
N ASN A 102 -15.60 -12.56 4.45
CA ASN A 102 -16.12 -13.92 4.43
C ASN A 102 -15.06 -15.00 4.14
N VAL A 103 -13.98 -14.65 3.44
CA VAL A 103 -12.94 -15.59 3.01
C VAL A 103 -11.71 -15.50 3.90
N ILE A 104 -11.16 -14.29 4.05
CA ILE A 104 -9.93 -14.04 4.82
C ILE A 104 -10.01 -14.50 6.28
N PRO A 105 -11.13 -14.34 7.03
CA PRO A 105 -11.20 -14.81 8.41
C PRO A 105 -10.98 -16.32 8.54
N THR A 106 -11.39 -17.12 7.55
CA THR A 106 -11.13 -18.57 7.56
C THR A 106 -9.63 -18.87 7.42
N ILE A 107 -8.94 -18.13 6.54
CA ILE A 107 -7.49 -18.28 6.32
C ILE A 107 -6.69 -17.84 7.55
N LEU A 108 -7.09 -16.72 8.16
CA LEU A 108 -6.45 -16.23 9.38
C LEU A 108 -6.79 -17.12 10.59
N GLY A 109 -7.94 -17.79 10.56
CA GLY A 109 -8.46 -18.51 11.73
C GLY A 109 -9.00 -17.56 12.80
N PRO A 110 -9.28 -18.08 14.01
CA PRO A 110 -9.83 -17.29 15.10
C PRO A 110 -8.98 -16.06 15.41
N SER A 111 -9.64 -14.95 15.76
CA SER A 111 -8.94 -13.77 16.26
C SER A 111 -8.09 -14.15 17.47
N GLN A 112 -6.81 -13.77 17.44
CA GLN A 112 -5.90 -13.99 18.55
C GLN A 112 -5.50 -12.63 19.11
N ALA A 113 -5.52 -12.49 20.44
CA ALA A 113 -5.18 -11.24 21.12
C ALA A 113 -3.77 -10.73 20.80
N ASN A 114 -2.85 -11.61 20.37
CA ASN A 114 -1.48 -11.27 19.98
C ASN A 114 -1.32 -10.87 18.50
N ARG A 115 -2.37 -10.99 17.66
CA ARG A 115 -2.31 -10.63 16.23
C ARG A 115 -2.79 -9.21 16.04
N PHE A 116 -1.90 -8.28 16.38
CA PHE A 116 -2.20 -6.86 16.24
C PHE A 116 -2.18 -6.45 14.77
N CYS A 117 -3.36 -6.20 14.24
CA CYS A 117 -3.56 -5.81 12.85
C CYS A 117 -4.50 -4.63 12.74
N ALA A 118 -4.39 -3.92 11.63
CA ALA A 118 -5.37 -2.94 11.23
C ALA A 118 -5.70 -3.12 9.75
N ARG A 119 -6.86 -2.58 9.37
CA ARG A 119 -7.40 -2.66 8.00
C ARG A 119 -7.51 -1.28 7.38
N ASN A 120 -7.39 -1.20 6.06
CA ASN A 120 -7.67 -0.01 5.25
C ASN A 120 -7.09 1.29 5.81
N THR A 121 -5.90 1.22 6.42
CA THR A 121 -5.27 2.40 7.05
C THR A 121 -4.32 3.04 6.06
N MET A 122 -4.62 4.28 5.69
CA MET A 122 -3.68 5.11 4.94
C MET A 122 -2.46 5.42 5.81
N PHE A 123 -1.27 5.19 5.29
CA PHE A 123 -0.01 5.40 5.99
C PHE A 123 0.43 6.87 5.91
N SER A 124 -0.46 7.77 6.31
CA SER A 124 -0.29 9.21 6.13
C SER A 124 0.71 9.87 7.08
N ASN A 125 1.17 9.16 8.11
CA ASN A 125 2.17 9.66 9.06
C ASN A 125 3.61 9.30 8.66
N LEU A 126 3.78 8.44 7.65
CA LEU A 126 5.12 8.06 7.17
C LEU A 126 5.67 9.09 6.19
N ASP A 127 6.99 9.29 6.25
CA ASP A 127 7.72 10.05 5.24
C ASP A 127 7.55 9.40 3.87
N PRO A 128 7.45 10.17 2.78
CA PRO A 128 7.37 9.62 1.43
C PRO A 128 8.51 8.63 1.16
N LEU A 129 8.18 7.49 0.55
CA LEU A 129 9.19 6.52 0.11
C LEU A 129 9.89 6.99 -1.19
N THR A 130 9.19 7.82 -1.97
CA THR A 130 9.65 8.41 -3.23
C THR A 130 9.73 9.94 -3.09
N ASP A 131 9.65 10.67 -4.20
CA ASP A 131 9.49 12.13 -4.29
C ASP A 131 8.16 12.73 -3.74
N GLY A 132 7.27 11.91 -3.17
CA GLY A 132 5.98 12.37 -2.63
C GLY A 132 4.86 12.55 -3.65
N THR A 133 5.09 12.21 -4.92
CA THR A 133 4.07 12.28 -5.98
C THR A 133 3.24 11.00 -6.11
N ILE A 134 3.58 9.93 -5.39
CA ILE A 134 2.73 8.74 -5.22
C ILE A 134 1.84 8.87 -3.96
N THR A 135 0.65 8.28 -4.01
CA THR A 135 -0.24 8.14 -2.85
C THR A 135 0.42 7.35 -1.72
N ALA A 136 0.13 7.68 -0.46
CA ALA A 136 0.62 6.87 0.65
C ALA A 136 0.10 5.42 0.55
N ALA A 137 0.86 4.48 1.11
CA ALA A 137 0.46 3.08 1.16
C ALA A 137 -0.85 2.93 1.95
N GLN A 138 -1.74 2.07 1.48
CA GLN A 138 -2.99 1.75 2.15
C GLN A 138 -3.28 0.26 1.96
N PRO A 139 -2.64 -0.62 2.74
CA PRO A 139 -2.90 -2.05 2.68
C PRO A 139 -4.33 -2.38 3.14
N ASP A 140 -4.95 -3.38 2.52
CA ASP A 140 -6.23 -3.92 2.96
C ASP A 140 -6.13 -4.42 4.40
N MET A 141 -5.05 -5.15 4.71
CA MET A 141 -4.66 -5.48 6.08
C MET A 141 -3.14 -5.42 6.26
N TYR A 142 -2.70 -5.06 7.47
CA TYR A 142 -1.30 -5.18 7.87
C TYR A 142 -1.17 -5.55 9.34
N TRP A 143 -0.04 -6.14 9.68
CA TRP A 143 0.35 -6.47 11.05
C TRP A 143 1.64 -5.75 11.42
N GLY A 144 1.80 -5.50 12.70
CA GLY A 144 2.96 -4.84 13.27
C GLY A 144 3.01 -5.01 14.79
N ALA A 145 3.81 -4.16 15.43
CA ALA A 145 3.99 -4.13 16.88
C ALA A 145 2.99 -3.19 17.55
N TYR A 146 2.68 -3.46 18.83
CA TYR A 146 1.98 -2.50 19.66
C TYR A 146 2.88 -1.30 19.99
N PRO A 147 2.38 -0.05 19.97
CA PRO A 147 3.20 1.13 20.23
C PRO A 147 3.98 1.12 21.56
N ASP A 148 3.54 0.36 22.56
CA ASP A 148 4.19 0.21 23.87
C ASP A 148 5.35 -0.79 23.89
N GLN A 149 5.51 -1.60 22.84
CA GLN A 149 6.63 -2.54 22.67
C GLN A 149 7.95 -1.85 22.29
N LEU A 150 7.93 -0.55 21.95
CA LEU A 150 9.11 0.24 21.65
C LEU A 150 9.20 1.44 22.59
N VAL A 151 10.40 1.69 23.10
CA VAL A 151 10.64 2.82 24.01
C VAL A 151 10.25 4.15 23.36
N PRO A 152 9.59 5.08 24.09
CA PRO A 152 9.03 6.29 23.49
C PRO A 152 10.03 7.15 22.69
N SER A 153 11.30 7.20 23.11
CA SER A 153 12.34 7.94 22.40
C SER A 153 12.58 7.39 20.99
N ALA A 154 12.83 6.08 20.88
CA ALA A 154 13.04 5.41 19.60
C ALA A 154 11.80 5.50 18.71
N ARG A 155 10.60 5.34 19.32
CA ARG A 155 9.34 5.46 18.60
C ARG A 155 9.14 6.86 18.00
N ASN A 156 9.44 7.91 18.77
CA ASN A 156 9.28 9.29 18.32
C ASN A 156 10.32 9.67 17.26
N GLU A 157 11.58 9.27 17.47
CA GLU A 157 12.67 9.53 16.52
C GLU A 157 12.46 8.81 15.17
N LEU A 158 11.87 7.61 15.19
CA LEU A 158 11.60 6.81 13.99
C LEU A 158 10.17 6.95 13.47
N ALA A 159 9.36 7.87 14.03
CA ALA A 159 7.92 7.91 13.77
C ALA A 159 7.57 8.00 12.28
N GLY A 160 8.32 8.79 11.51
CA GLY A 160 8.16 8.93 10.05
C GLY A 160 8.46 7.64 9.26
N HIS A 161 9.12 6.66 9.86
CA HIS A 161 9.45 5.39 9.19
C HIS A 161 8.63 4.21 9.69
N ILE A 162 8.15 4.25 10.94
CA ILE A 162 7.51 3.08 11.57
C ILE A 162 6.10 3.33 12.08
N VAL A 163 5.62 4.57 12.24
CA VAL A 163 4.27 4.83 12.78
C VAL A 163 3.35 5.17 11.60
N PRO A 164 2.48 4.26 11.14
CA PRO A 164 1.77 4.45 9.88
C PRO A 164 0.71 5.56 9.95
N SER A 165 0.10 5.73 11.12
CA SER A 165 -1.00 6.66 11.34
C SER A 165 -0.86 7.32 12.71
N THR A 166 -1.40 8.53 12.85
CA THR A 166 -1.48 9.24 14.13
C THR A 166 -2.55 8.67 15.06
N THR A 167 -3.40 7.75 14.59
CA THR A 167 -4.33 7.01 15.44
C THR A 167 -3.54 6.06 16.35
N LEU A 168 -3.58 6.32 17.66
CA LEU A 168 -2.71 5.68 18.66
C LEU A 168 -2.97 4.19 18.90
N ASP A 169 -4.12 3.67 18.46
CA ASP A 169 -4.55 2.27 18.66
C ASP A 169 -4.22 1.35 17.47
N LYS A 170 -3.38 1.81 16.53
CA LYS A 170 -2.99 1.05 15.35
C LYS A 170 -1.57 0.46 15.47
N PRO A 171 -1.29 -0.66 14.77
CA PRO A 171 0.06 -1.23 14.77
C PRO A 171 1.11 -0.26 14.24
N MET A 172 2.25 -0.19 14.93
CA MET A 172 3.47 0.41 14.41
C MET A 172 4.35 -0.66 13.76
N ALA A 173 5.42 -0.23 13.08
CA ALA A 173 6.44 -1.08 12.50
C ALA A 173 5.83 -2.19 11.60
N PRO A 174 5.04 -1.83 10.58
CA PRO A 174 4.33 -2.81 9.78
C PRO A 174 5.32 -3.71 9.01
N ASN A 175 5.18 -5.02 9.16
CA ASN A 175 6.11 -6.00 8.58
C ASN A 175 5.42 -7.17 7.86
N VAL A 176 4.10 -7.27 7.94
CA VAL A 176 3.28 -8.22 7.16
C VAL A 176 2.12 -7.44 6.55
N PHE A 177 1.89 -7.66 5.26
CA PHE A 177 0.87 -6.96 4.48
C PHE A 177 0.02 -7.97 3.73
N LEU A 178 -1.26 -7.67 3.61
CA LEU A 178 -2.21 -8.41 2.79
C LEU A 178 -2.93 -7.43 1.86
N GLU A 179 -2.95 -7.80 0.59
CA GLU A 179 -3.73 -7.17 -0.47
C GLU A 179 -4.61 -8.27 -1.06
N VAL A 180 -5.90 -8.02 -1.13
CA VAL A 180 -6.87 -8.92 -1.73
C VAL A 180 -7.49 -8.29 -2.96
N LYS A 181 -8.08 -9.14 -3.79
CA LYS A 181 -8.84 -8.74 -4.97
C LYS A 181 -10.14 -9.53 -4.95
N GLY A 182 -11.23 -8.89 -5.38
CA GLY A 182 -12.48 -9.57 -5.67
C GLY A 182 -12.37 -10.40 -6.96
N PRO A 183 -13.45 -11.09 -7.37
CA PRO A 183 -13.44 -11.94 -8.56
C PRO A 183 -12.98 -11.22 -9.83
N GLU A 184 -13.41 -9.96 -10.00
CA GLU A 184 -13.07 -9.11 -11.15
C GLU A 184 -11.88 -8.17 -10.85
N GLY A 185 -11.21 -8.36 -9.73
CA GLY A 185 -10.11 -7.51 -9.29
C GLY A 185 -8.84 -7.74 -10.10
N ASN A 186 -8.09 -6.67 -10.34
CA ASN A 186 -6.88 -6.74 -11.15
C ASN A 186 -5.68 -7.26 -10.35
N ALA A 187 -5.25 -8.50 -10.62
CA ALA A 187 -4.09 -9.12 -9.97
C ALA A 187 -2.76 -8.35 -10.16
N ALA A 188 -2.58 -7.63 -11.28
CA ALA A 188 -1.41 -6.80 -11.50
C ALA A 188 -1.43 -5.55 -10.59
N VAL A 189 -2.63 -5.00 -10.30
CA VAL A 189 -2.77 -3.92 -9.31
C VAL A 189 -2.43 -4.42 -7.91
N ALA A 190 -2.90 -5.62 -7.52
CA ALA A 190 -2.52 -6.21 -6.24
C ALA A 190 -1.01 -6.40 -6.10
N THR A 191 -0.35 -6.86 -7.18
CA THR A 191 1.11 -7.02 -7.22
C THR A 191 1.85 -5.69 -7.03
N ARG A 192 1.33 -4.59 -7.60
CA ARG A 192 1.87 -3.24 -7.40
C ARG A 192 1.69 -2.75 -5.97
N GLN A 193 0.48 -2.91 -5.44
CA GLN A 193 0.14 -2.51 -4.07
C GLN A 193 1.04 -3.24 -3.07
N VAL A 194 1.11 -4.57 -3.13
CA VAL A 194 1.90 -5.36 -2.17
C VAL A 194 3.39 -5.05 -2.27
N ARG A 195 3.91 -4.77 -3.48
CA ARG A 195 5.31 -4.37 -3.67
C ARG A 195 5.61 -3.03 -3.01
N TYR A 196 4.74 -2.05 -3.21
CA TYR A 196 4.90 -0.72 -2.61
C TYR A 196 4.76 -0.78 -1.09
N ASN A 197 3.72 -1.46 -0.58
CA ASN A 197 3.51 -1.65 0.85
C ASN A 197 4.69 -2.39 1.50
N GLY A 198 5.18 -3.45 0.85
CA GLY A 198 6.34 -4.21 1.30
C GLY A 198 7.61 -3.35 1.37
N ALA A 199 7.83 -2.47 0.40
CA ALA A 199 8.96 -1.53 0.42
C ALA A 199 8.85 -0.51 1.57
N VAL A 200 7.64 -0.04 1.89
CA VAL A 200 7.40 0.81 3.07
C VAL A 200 7.74 0.06 4.36
N GLY A 201 7.28 -1.19 4.50
CA GLY A 201 7.62 -2.02 5.66
C GLY A 201 9.12 -2.30 5.76
N ALA A 202 9.77 -2.61 4.63
CA ALA A 202 11.21 -2.86 4.57
C ALA A 202 12.03 -1.64 5.05
N ARG A 203 11.66 -0.42 4.64
CA ARG A 203 12.29 0.81 5.18
C ARG A 203 12.11 0.91 6.69
N GLY A 204 10.91 0.63 7.19
CA GLY A 204 10.63 0.62 8.62
C GLY A 204 11.50 -0.37 9.40
N MET A 205 11.59 -1.62 8.92
CA MET A 205 12.44 -2.66 9.51
C MET A 205 13.93 -2.27 9.48
N HIS A 206 14.40 -1.79 8.33
CA HIS A 206 15.78 -1.34 8.17
C HIS A 206 16.13 -0.20 9.13
N SER A 207 15.19 0.74 9.35
CA SER A 207 15.38 1.86 10.29
C SER A 207 15.45 1.40 11.74
N LEU A 208 14.68 0.38 12.10
CA LEU A 208 14.71 -0.22 13.45
C LEU A 208 16.01 -0.98 13.68
N GLN A 209 16.42 -1.82 12.73
CA GLN A 209 17.66 -2.58 12.79
C GLN A 209 18.90 -1.68 12.91
N ASN A 210 18.84 -0.49 12.29
CA ASN A 210 19.94 0.48 12.28
C ASN A 210 19.78 1.63 13.28
N TYR A 211 18.84 1.52 14.23
CA TYR A 211 18.64 2.57 15.22
C TYR A 211 19.87 2.70 16.13
N ARG A 212 20.50 3.88 16.10
CA ARG A 212 21.75 4.21 16.84
C ARG A 212 22.96 3.37 16.42
N VAL A 213 22.95 2.83 15.20
CA VAL A 213 24.14 2.23 14.59
C VAL A 213 24.88 3.32 13.81
N ASP A 214 26.20 3.44 13.99
CA ASP A 214 27.00 4.48 13.35
C ASP A 214 27.02 4.36 11.82
N GLU A 215 27.05 3.12 11.31
CA GLU A 215 27.07 2.80 9.88
C GLU A 215 25.94 1.81 9.53
N PRO A 216 25.12 2.07 8.49
CA PRO A 216 24.02 1.18 8.11
C PRO A 216 24.47 -0.25 7.76
N GLN A 217 23.89 -1.21 8.47
CA GLN A 217 23.99 -2.64 8.24
C GLN A 217 22.86 -3.12 7.32
N TYR A 218 23.20 -4.12 6.50
CA TYR A 218 22.30 -4.72 5.51
C TYR A 218 22.39 -6.24 5.65
N ASP A 219 21.26 -6.93 5.54
CA ASP A 219 21.13 -8.37 5.83
C ASP A 219 21.99 -9.30 4.94
N ASN A 220 22.56 -8.78 3.83
CA ASN A 220 23.37 -9.54 2.87
C ASN A 220 24.81 -9.01 2.73
N LYS A 221 25.37 -8.43 3.79
CA LYS A 221 26.82 -8.13 3.87
C LYS A 221 27.53 -9.15 4.73
#